data_AF-A0A6G2QGM8-F1
#
_entry.id   AF-A0A6G2QGM8-F1
#
_cell.length_a   1.000
_cell.length_b   1.000
_cell.length_c   1.000
_cell.angle_alpha   90.00
_cell.angle_beta   90.00
_cell.angle_gamma   90.00
#
_symmetry.space_group_name_H-M   'P 1'
#
loop_
_entity.id
_entity.type
_entity.pdbx_description
1 polymer ?
#
loop_
_entity_poly.entity_id
_entity_poly.type
_entity_poly.pdbx_seq_one_letter_code
_entity_poly.pdbx_strand_id
1 'polypeptide(L)'
;MDVTAQDAIEALRELERRLPDLFTLEPGMTDAELTEAEPRLPDGIRTLLRAVSAVHMAGDDRLDLDPRVTKAGSRWMRGPGEESRVLLSLATGDHFFVDVHPGTGEWGAVFSQSADFFSTYAYCARSLPEFLVDYAREALAHADRVKADPEEYDWEDEEFDILFPCESVWGGRADVHGTPVAELRGTDDPDLAEVVAGLPDEAVLVDVRILEPPLLMKLRPTNRKQEEFVRLGRQRQFAVAVPENTPLPAHDAH
;
A
#
# COMPACT_ATOMS: atom_id res chain seq x y z
N MET A 1 -20.58 -0.80 0.55
CA MET A 1 -20.34 -1.79 1.61
C MET A 1 -18.86 -1.90 1.72
N ASP A 2 -18.32 -1.72 2.93
CA ASP A 2 -16.89 -1.78 3.13
C ASP A 2 -16.43 -3.23 3.01
N VAL A 3 -15.33 -3.45 2.28
CA VAL A 3 -14.74 -4.78 2.10
C VAL A 3 -14.18 -5.25 3.45
N THR A 4 -14.58 -6.44 3.88
CA THR A 4 -14.18 -7.00 5.16
C THR A 4 -13.01 -7.98 5.03
N ALA A 5 -12.37 -8.31 6.15
CA ALA A 5 -11.37 -9.37 6.20
C ALA A 5 -11.91 -10.72 5.70
N GLN A 6 -13.19 -11.02 5.95
CA GLN A 6 -13.81 -12.25 5.47
C GLN A 6 -13.93 -12.27 3.95
N ASP A 7 -14.31 -11.14 3.34
CA ASP A 7 -14.38 -11.03 1.87
C ASP A 7 -13.00 -11.25 1.24
N ALA A 8 -11.94 -10.70 1.85
CA ALA A 8 -10.56 -10.92 1.39
C ALA A 8 -10.14 -12.40 1.50
N ILE A 9 -10.44 -13.07 2.62
CA ILE A 9 -10.15 -14.50 2.79
C ILE A 9 -10.86 -15.34 1.73
N GLU A 10 -12.14 -15.05 1.47
CA GLU A 10 -12.93 -15.77 0.47
C GLU A 10 -12.39 -15.55 -0.94
N ALA A 11 -12.02 -14.32 -1.28
CA ALA A 11 -11.42 -13.98 -2.57
C ALA A 11 -10.06 -14.69 -2.78
N LEU A 12 -9.19 -14.69 -1.77
CA LEU A 12 -7.90 -15.39 -1.84
C LEU A 12 -8.05 -16.91 -1.96
N ARG A 13 -8.98 -17.51 -1.21
CA ARG A 13 -9.26 -18.95 -1.32
C ARG A 13 -9.85 -19.33 -2.67
N GLU A 14 -10.69 -18.46 -3.23
CA GLU A 14 -11.20 -18.66 -4.58
C GLU A 14 -10.10 -18.57 -5.64
N LEU A 15 -9.15 -17.63 -5.47
CA LEU A 15 -7.97 -17.51 -6.32
C LEU A 15 -7.14 -18.81 -6.31
N GLU A 16 -6.73 -19.30 -5.14
CA GLU A 16 -5.99 -20.56 -4.97
C GLU A 16 -6.78 -21.75 -5.56
N ARG A 17 -8.09 -21.83 -5.31
CA ARG A 17 -8.92 -22.93 -5.82
C ARG A 17 -9.01 -22.94 -7.35
N ARG A 18 -9.06 -21.76 -7.99
CA ARG A 18 -9.18 -21.64 -9.45
C ARG A 18 -7.85 -21.75 -10.17
N LEU A 19 -6.77 -21.32 -9.54
CA LEU A 19 -5.43 -21.23 -10.12
C LEU A 19 -4.36 -21.84 -9.18
N PRO A 20 -4.50 -23.12 -8.77
CA PRO A 20 -3.65 -23.72 -7.74
C PRO A 20 -2.19 -23.93 -8.15
N ASP A 21 -1.91 -23.92 -9.46
CA ASP A 21 -0.56 -24.04 -10.00
C ASP A 21 0.19 -22.70 -10.02
N LEU A 22 -0.54 -21.58 -9.87
CA LEU A 22 0.00 -20.22 -9.91
C LEU A 22 -0.07 -19.54 -8.54
N PHE A 23 -1.04 -19.90 -7.70
CA PHE A 23 -1.25 -19.28 -6.41
C PHE A 23 -1.45 -20.32 -5.31
N THR A 24 -0.71 -20.17 -4.22
CA THR A 24 -0.91 -20.99 -3.01
C THR A 24 -0.89 -20.13 -1.76
N LEU A 25 -1.74 -20.45 -0.79
CA LEU A 25 -1.87 -19.69 0.45
C LEU A 25 -1.06 -20.35 1.56
N GLU A 26 -0.23 -19.58 2.25
CA GLU A 26 0.39 -20.06 3.48
C GLU A 26 -0.61 -20.05 4.64
N PRO A 27 -0.60 -21.09 5.50
CA PRO A 27 -1.38 -21.09 6.73
C PRO A 27 -1.13 -19.84 7.56
N GLY A 28 -2.20 -19.25 8.08
CA GLY A 28 -2.12 -18.08 8.94
C GLY A 28 -1.49 -18.34 10.31
N MET A 29 -1.34 -17.26 11.07
CA MET A 29 -0.71 -17.22 12.39
C MET A 29 -1.66 -17.61 13.52
N THR A 30 -1.11 -18.11 14.62
CA THR A 30 -1.84 -18.35 15.87
C THR A 30 -2.09 -17.05 16.64
N ASP A 31 -3.06 -17.07 17.56
CA ASP A 31 -3.36 -15.94 18.44
C ASP A 31 -2.17 -15.49 19.29
N ALA A 32 -1.35 -16.44 19.71
CA ALA A 32 -0.14 -16.15 20.47
C ALA A 32 0.87 -15.38 19.62
N GLU A 33 1.14 -15.85 18.40
CA GLU A 33 2.05 -15.19 17.46
C GLU A 33 1.57 -13.80 17.08
N LEU A 34 0.28 -13.63 16.80
CA LEU A 34 -0.31 -12.32 16.47
C LEU A 34 -0.20 -11.33 17.63
N THR A 35 -0.44 -11.80 18.85
CA THR A 35 -0.36 -10.96 20.04
C THR A 35 1.07 -10.57 20.37
N GLU A 36 2.04 -11.47 20.16
CA GLU A 36 3.45 -11.18 20.31
C GLU A 36 3.96 -10.20 19.24
N ALA A 37 3.50 -10.37 18.00
CA ALA A 37 3.94 -9.56 16.88
C ALA A 37 3.46 -8.10 16.96
N GLU A 38 2.17 -7.89 17.20
CA GLU A 38 1.59 -6.55 17.37
C GLU A 38 0.33 -6.63 18.27
N PRO A 39 0.46 -6.28 19.56
CA PRO A 39 -0.65 -6.36 20.51
C PRO A 39 -1.90 -5.56 20.09
N ARG A 40 -1.71 -4.50 19.29
CA ARG A 40 -2.78 -3.58 18.90
C ARG A 40 -3.49 -3.96 17.60
N LEU A 41 -3.21 -5.12 17.02
CA LEU A 41 -3.86 -5.55 15.78
C LEU A 41 -5.40 -5.52 15.90
N PRO A 42 -6.10 -4.86 14.97
CA PRO A 42 -7.56 -4.86 14.93
C PRO A 42 -8.12 -6.26 14.67
N ASP A 43 -9.32 -6.53 15.19
CA ASP A 43 -9.97 -7.86 15.08
C ASP A 43 -10.14 -8.34 13.64
N GLY A 44 -10.45 -7.43 12.72
CA GLY A 44 -10.55 -7.73 11.30
C GLY A 44 -9.22 -8.21 10.72
N ILE A 45 -8.13 -7.50 11.03
CA ILE A 45 -6.79 -7.89 10.58
C ILE A 45 -6.34 -9.18 11.26
N ARG A 46 -6.59 -9.36 12.56
CA ARG A 46 -6.34 -10.65 13.24
C ARG A 46 -7.07 -11.80 12.54
N THR A 47 -8.32 -11.59 12.13
CA THR A 47 -9.11 -12.60 11.40
C THR A 47 -8.45 -12.96 10.07
N LEU A 48 -8.01 -11.97 9.30
CA LEU A 48 -7.28 -12.16 8.05
C LEU A 48 -5.97 -12.95 8.27
N LEU A 49 -5.14 -12.49 9.20
CA LEU A 49 -3.82 -13.05 9.46
C LEU A 49 -3.86 -14.46 10.09
N ARG A 50 -4.95 -14.83 10.77
CA ARG A 50 -5.22 -16.21 11.20
C ARG A 50 -5.49 -17.15 10.04
N ALA A 51 -6.05 -16.63 8.95
CA ALA A 51 -6.43 -17.43 7.80
C ALA A 51 -5.28 -17.59 6.82
N VAL A 52 -4.53 -16.52 6.56
CA VAL A 52 -3.49 -16.45 5.53
C VAL A 52 -2.32 -15.61 6.03
N SER A 53 -1.10 -16.16 5.98
CA SER A 53 0.13 -15.43 6.33
C SER A 53 0.92 -14.96 5.11
N ALA A 54 0.70 -15.57 3.93
CA ALA A 54 1.27 -15.14 2.66
C ALA A 54 0.50 -15.72 1.48
N VAL A 55 0.66 -15.11 0.31
CA VAL A 55 0.07 -15.55 -0.97
C VAL A 55 1.20 -15.79 -1.95
N HIS A 56 1.71 -17.02 -2.04
CA HIS A 56 2.72 -17.35 -3.05
C HIS A 56 2.14 -17.21 -4.44
N MET A 57 2.97 -16.69 -5.31
CA MET A 57 2.66 -16.36 -6.69
C MET A 57 3.54 -17.21 -7.63
N ALA A 58 3.23 -17.18 -8.93
CA ALA A 58 4.08 -17.82 -9.92
C ALA A 58 5.51 -17.22 -9.87
N GLY A 59 6.52 -18.05 -10.07
CA GLY A 59 7.92 -17.65 -9.86
C GLY A 59 8.34 -17.72 -8.39
N ASP A 60 9.12 -16.74 -7.94
CA ASP A 60 9.64 -16.62 -6.57
C ASP A 60 8.95 -15.48 -5.77
N ASP A 61 7.84 -14.94 -6.28
CA ASP A 61 7.21 -13.73 -5.73
C ASP A 61 6.27 -13.99 -4.54
N ARG A 62 6.43 -13.08 -3.55
CA ARG A 62 5.93 -13.08 -2.16
C ARG A 62 4.49 -12.66 -1.87
N LEU A 63 4.19 -11.41 -1.55
CA LEU A 63 3.03 -10.96 -0.75
C LEU A 63 2.92 -11.62 0.64
N ASP A 64 3.73 -11.09 1.55
CA ASP A 64 3.71 -11.35 2.98
C ASP A 64 2.60 -10.58 3.69
N LEU A 65 1.78 -11.31 4.44
CA LEU A 65 0.83 -10.77 5.40
C LEU A 65 1.39 -11.01 6.81
N ASP A 66 2.45 -10.28 7.17
CA ASP A 66 3.14 -10.43 8.45
C ASP A 66 3.29 -9.08 9.16
N PRO A 67 2.70 -8.91 10.37
CA PRO A 67 2.80 -7.68 11.15
C PRO A 67 4.20 -7.34 11.67
N ARG A 68 5.14 -8.28 11.60
CA ARG A 68 6.55 -8.11 12.01
C ARG A 68 7.41 -7.54 10.89
N VAL A 69 6.95 -7.64 9.64
CA VAL A 69 7.70 -7.20 8.46
C VAL A 69 7.50 -5.70 8.26
N THR A 70 8.42 -4.93 8.84
CA THR A 70 8.37 -3.46 8.87
C THR A 70 9.30 -2.79 7.87
N LYS A 71 10.26 -3.53 7.29
CA LYS A 71 11.28 -2.95 6.41
C LYS A 71 11.94 -4.00 5.51
N ALA A 72 11.84 -3.87 4.19
CA ALA A 72 12.86 -4.44 3.31
C ALA A 72 14.23 -3.81 3.63
N GLY A 73 15.31 -4.59 3.60
CA GLY A 73 16.65 -4.13 4.00
C GLY A 73 17.29 -3.03 3.13
N SER A 74 16.53 -2.40 2.23
CA SER A 74 17.02 -1.47 1.22
C SER A 74 16.91 -0.01 1.67
N ARG A 75 18.02 0.73 1.53
CA ARG A 75 18.10 2.20 1.74
C ARG A 75 17.27 3.03 0.76
N TRP A 76 16.66 2.38 -0.23
CA TRP A 76 15.98 3.03 -1.34
C TRP A 76 14.47 3.11 -1.15
N MET A 77 13.92 2.33 -0.23
CA MET A 77 12.50 2.40 0.09
C MET A 77 12.17 3.64 0.90
N ARG A 78 11.19 4.40 0.39
CA ARG A 78 10.55 5.48 1.15
C ARG A 78 9.07 5.19 1.19
N GLY A 79 8.68 4.22 2.02
CA GLY A 79 7.29 3.84 2.25
C GLY A 79 6.54 4.85 3.13
N PRO A 80 5.23 4.63 3.38
CA PRO A 80 4.39 5.52 4.18
C PRO A 80 4.81 5.63 5.67
N GLY A 81 5.63 6.61 6.03
CA GLY A 81 5.99 6.91 7.43
C GLY A 81 6.62 5.73 8.21
N GLU A 82 6.92 5.96 9.49
CA GLU A 82 7.68 5.00 10.31
C GLU A 82 6.93 3.70 10.64
N GLU A 83 5.60 3.69 10.50
CA GLU A 83 4.75 2.55 10.91
C GLU A 83 4.27 1.67 9.74
N SER A 84 4.76 1.87 8.52
CA SER A 84 4.36 0.99 7.42
C SER A 84 4.80 -0.46 7.60
N ARG A 85 4.00 -1.40 7.09
CA ARG A 85 4.40 -2.80 6.89
C ARG A 85 4.61 -3.06 5.41
N VAL A 86 5.70 -3.74 5.08
CA VAL A 86 5.99 -4.14 3.69
C VAL A 86 5.17 -5.39 3.40
N LEU A 87 4.27 -5.30 2.42
CA LEU A 87 3.49 -6.44 1.96
C LEU A 87 4.25 -7.25 0.92
N LEU A 88 4.92 -6.58 -0.02
CA LEU A 88 5.63 -7.23 -1.11
C LEU A 88 6.86 -6.41 -1.50
N SER A 89 7.94 -7.09 -1.85
CA SER A 89 9.15 -6.49 -2.43
C SER A 89 9.57 -7.34 -3.61
N LEU A 90 9.64 -6.73 -4.79
CA LEU A 90 10.03 -7.38 -6.03
C LEU A 90 11.50 -7.13 -6.32
N ALA A 91 12.16 -8.07 -7.01
CA ALA A 91 13.57 -7.97 -7.37
C ALA A 91 13.88 -6.74 -8.26
N THR A 92 12.88 -6.28 -9.01
CA THR A 92 12.91 -5.06 -9.83
C THR A 92 13.05 -3.77 -9.00
N GLY A 93 12.79 -3.85 -7.68
CA GLY A 93 12.83 -2.72 -6.76
C GLY A 93 11.47 -2.08 -6.50
N ASP A 94 10.39 -2.73 -6.93
CA ASP A 94 9.02 -2.32 -6.69
C ASP A 94 8.51 -2.88 -5.35
N HIS A 95 7.69 -2.09 -4.66
CA HIS A 95 7.27 -2.42 -3.29
C HIS A 95 5.83 -2.02 -3.03
N PHE A 96 5.15 -2.84 -2.23
CA PHE A 96 3.81 -2.60 -1.71
C PHE A 96 3.86 -2.47 -0.19
N PHE A 97 3.15 -1.48 0.34
CA PHE A 97 3.15 -1.14 1.75
C PHE A 97 1.72 -0.94 2.24
N VAL A 98 1.45 -1.36 3.47
CA VAL A 98 0.25 -0.97 4.19
C VAL A 98 0.62 0.05 5.26
N ASP A 99 -0.14 1.13 5.30
CA ASP A 99 -0.01 2.17 6.32
C ASP A 99 -0.57 1.66 7.66
N VAL A 100 0.17 1.82 8.76
CA VAL A 100 -0.33 1.45 10.10
C VAL A 100 -0.38 2.68 11.00
N HIS A 101 -1.47 2.79 11.76
CA HIS A 101 -1.66 3.90 12.68
C HIS A 101 -0.80 3.74 13.95
N PRO A 102 0.10 4.68 14.27
CA PRO A 102 1.05 4.57 15.38
C PRO A 102 0.41 4.52 16.76
N GLY A 103 -0.79 5.07 16.94
CA GLY A 103 -1.51 5.02 18.23
C GLY A 103 -2.31 3.74 18.41
N THR A 104 -3.08 3.38 17.38
CA THR A 104 -4.13 2.36 17.46
C THR A 104 -3.71 1.01 16.90
N GLY A 105 -2.63 0.93 16.12
CA GLY A 105 -2.24 -0.28 15.39
C GLY A 105 -3.15 -0.62 14.21
N GLU A 106 -4.06 0.28 13.82
CA GLU A 106 -4.97 0.06 12.70
C GLU A 106 -4.24 0.03 11.36
N TRP A 107 -4.51 -1.00 10.55
CA TRP A 107 -3.98 -1.12 9.20
C TRP A 107 -4.92 -0.40 8.23
N GLY A 108 -4.40 0.58 7.51
CA GLY A 108 -5.15 1.45 6.62
C GLY A 108 -4.84 1.19 5.15
N ALA A 109 -4.65 2.28 4.42
CA ALA A 109 -4.44 2.31 2.99
C ALA A 109 -3.21 1.53 2.52
N VAL A 110 -3.31 0.97 1.32
CA VAL A 110 -2.21 0.28 0.63
C VAL A 110 -1.63 1.20 -0.44
N PHE A 111 -0.30 1.30 -0.45
CA PHE A 111 0.46 2.11 -1.40
C PHE A 111 1.50 1.25 -2.11
N SER A 112 1.87 1.67 -3.32
CA SER A 112 3.02 1.11 -4.02
C SER A 112 4.01 2.21 -4.40
N GLN A 113 5.28 1.85 -4.43
CA GLN A 113 6.36 2.66 -4.98
C GLN A 113 7.16 1.80 -5.95
N SER A 114 7.33 2.30 -7.17
CA SER A 114 8.17 1.67 -8.18
C SER A 114 9.57 2.29 -8.24
N ALA A 115 10.58 1.45 -8.50
CA ALA A 115 11.94 1.88 -8.74
C ALA A 115 12.07 2.72 -10.03
N ASP A 116 11.19 2.53 -11.01
CA ASP A 116 11.24 3.32 -12.25
C ASP A 116 10.63 4.73 -12.08
N PHE A 117 9.80 4.90 -11.05
CA PHE A 117 8.99 6.09 -10.83
C PHE A 117 9.19 6.71 -9.43
N PHE A 118 10.46 6.96 -9.07
CA PHE A 118 10.91 7.46 -7.75
C PHE A 118 10.18 8.69 -7.17
N SER A 119 9.44 9.46 -7.97
CA SER A 119 8.74 10.68 -7.51
C SER A 119 7.23 10.52 -7.35
N THR A 120 6.72 9.31 -7.54
CA THR A 120 5.30 9.01 -7.52
C THR A 120 5.00 7.80 -6.66
N TYR A 121 3.80 7.81 -6.10
CA TYR A 121 3.25 6.75 -5.27
C TYR A 121 1.91 6.36 -5.85
N ALA A 122 1.69 5.07 -6.02
CA ALA A 122 0.35 4.60 -6.31
C ALA A 122 -0.43 4.49 -4.99
N TYR A 123 -1.59 5.13 -4.91
CA TYR A 123 -2.58 4.82 -3.89
C TYR A 123 -3.40 3.65 -4.42
N CYS A 124 -3.14 2.43 -3.93
CA CYS A 124 -3.66 1.21 -4.54
C CYS A 124 -5.03 0.80 -3.99
N ALA A 125 -5.28 0.98 -2.69
CA ALA A 125 -6.57 0.67 -2.07
C ALA A 125 -6.74 1.41 -0.74
N ARG A 126 -7.99 1.60 -0.28
CA ARG A 126 -8.29 2.31 0.98
C ARG A 126 -8.02 1.46 2.22
N SER A 127 -7.97 0.14 2.05
CA SER A 127 -7.68 -0.82 3.12
C SER A 127 -6.97 -2.06 2.57
N LEU A 128 -6.28 -2.81 3.44
CA LEU A 128 -5.69 -4.10 3.06
C LEU A 128 -6.74 -5.12 2.55
N PRO A 129 -7.92 -5.30 3.20
CA PRO A 129 -8.93 -6.23 2.66
C PRO A 129 -9.40 -5.85 1.25
N GLU A 130 -9.62 -4.56 0.98
CA GLU A 130 -9.96 -4.07 -0.36
C GLU A 130 -8.87 -4.42 -1.38
N PHE A 131 -7.60 -4.14 -1.05
CA PHE A 131 -6.46 -4.48 -1.91
C PHE A 131 -6.43 -5.97 -2.27
N LEU A 132 -6.62 -6.86 -1.29
CA LEU A 132 -6.56 -8.32 -1.52
C LEU A 132 -7.74 -8.82 -2.36
N VAL A 133 -8.93 -8.26 -2.17
CA VAL A 133 -10.10 -8.59 -3.00
C VAL A 133 -9.89 -8.14 -4.43
N ASP A 134 -9.42 -6.91 -4.65
CA ASP A 134 -9.21 -6.38 -6.00
C ASP A 134 -8.06 -7.10 -6.70
N TYR A 135 -6.99 -7.43 -5.96
CA TYR A 135 -5.91 -8.29 -6.45
C TYR A 135 -6.42 -9.65 -6.94
N ALA A 136 -7.18 -10.37 -6.11
CA ALA A 136 -7.72 -11.67 -6.50
C ALA A 136 -8.67 -11.57 -7.71
N ARG A 137 -9.48 -10.51 -7.79
CA ARG A 137 -10.36 -10.25 -8.94
C ARG A 137 -9.58 -10.01 -10.22
N GLU A 138 -8.58 -9.14 -10.19
CA GLU A 138 -7.76 -8.84 -11.38
C GLU A 138 -6.98 -10.07 -11.84
N ALA A 139 -6.40 -10.84 -10.92
CA ALA A 139 -5.70 -12.09 -11.26
C ALA A 139 -6.63 -13.11 -11.93
N LEU A 140 -7.85 -13.30 -11.40
CA LEU A 140 -8.85 -14.17 -12.01
C LEU A 140 -9.31 -13.66 -13.38
N ALA A 141 -9.55 -12.34 -13.51
CA ALA A 141 -9.95 -11.73 -14.77
C ALA A 141 -8.84 -11.85 -15.83
N HIS A 142 -7.58 -11.70 -15.44
CA HIS A 142 -6.42 -11.92 -16.29
C HIS A 142 -6.36 -13.37 -16.76
N ALA A 143 -6.47 -14.34 -15.84
CA ALA A 143 -6.49 -15.76 -16.22
C ALA A 143 -7.64 -16.10 -17.17
N ASP A 144 -8.82 -15.49 -17.00
CA ASP A 144 -9.94 -15.66 -17.91
C ASP A 144 -9.67 -15.05 -19.30
N ARG A 145 -8.92 -13.94 -19.40
CA ARG A 145 -8.46 -13.35 -20.68
C ARG A 145 -7.44 -14.26 -21.38
N VAL A 146 -6.39 -14.71 -20.67
CA VAL A 146 -5.36 -15.62 -21.20
C VAL A 146 -5.99 -16.91 -21.75
N LYS A 147 -6.97 -17.46 -21.04
CA LYS A 147 -7.68 -18.66 -21.48
C LYS A 147 -8.53 -18.43 -22.74
N ALA A 148 -9.07 -17.22 -22.90
CA ALA A 148 -9.89 -16.87 -24.05
C ALA A 148 -9.06 -16.63 -25.32
N ASP A 149 -7.85 -16.09 -25.18
CA ASP A 149 -6.91 -15.86 -26.29
C ASP A 149 -5.46 -16.22 -25.89
N PRO A 150 -5.08 -17.52 -26.00
CA PRO A 150 -3.76 -17.98 -25.62
C PRO A 150 -2.61 -17.53 -26.56
N GLU A 151 -2.92 -17.03 -27.76
CA GLU A 151 -1.91 -16.60 -28.75
C GLU A 151 -1.47 -15.14 -28.53
N GLU A 152 -2.29 -14.32 -27.85
CA GLU A 152 -1.96 -12.95 -27.46
C GLU A 152 -0.96 -12.91 -26.28
N TYR A 153 -0.98 -13.94 -25.45
CA TYR A 153 -0.11 -14.11 -24.29
C TYR A 153 0.99 -15.12 -24.64
N ASP A 154 1.99 -14.65 -25.39
CA ASP A 154 3.14 -15.45 -25.83
C ASP A 154 3.93 -15.96 -24.62
N TRP A 155 4.06 -17.29 -24.52
CA TRP A 155 4.68 -18.01 -23.40
C TRP A 155 6.22 -17.99 -23.45
N GLU A 156 6.83 -17.34 -24.46
CA GLU A 156 8.28 -17.21 -24.56
C GLU A 156 8.88 -16.25 -23.52
N ASP A 157 8.07 -15.35 -22.94
CA ASP A 157 8.38 -14.61 -21.71
C ASP A 157 7.54 -15.25 -20.58
N GLU A 158 8.11 -16.24 -19.87
CA GLU A 158 7.47 -17.14 -18.88
C GLU A 158 6.86 -16.46 -17.62
N GLU A 159 6.64 -15.15 -17.62
CA GLU A 159 6.06 -14.43 -16.49
C GLU A 159 4.56 -14.26 -16.76
N PHE A 160 3.72 -15.01 -16.04
CA PHE A 160 2.36 -14.53 -15.78
C PHE A 160 2.56 -13.22 -15.02
N ASP A 161 2.67 -12.09 -15.74
CA ASP A 161 2.87 -10.78 -15.16
C ASP A 161 1.69 -10.53 -14.23
N ILE A 162 1.94 -10.65 -12.94
CA ILE A 162 0.93 -10.49 -11.92
C ILE A 162 0.60 -9.02 -11.87
N LEU A 163 -0.48 -8.67 -12.57
CA LEU A 163 -0.96 -7.30 -12.61
C LEU A 163 -1.54 -6.95 -11.24
N PHE A 164 -0.75 -6.30 -10.40
CA PHE A 164 -1.28 -5.71 -9.18
C PHE A 164 -2.30 -4.61 -9.55
N PRO A 165 -3.34 -4.36 -8.73
CA PRO A 165 -4.41 -3.41 -9.05
C PRO A 165 -3.93 -2.01 -9.48
N CYS A 166 -2.75 -1.59 -9.00
CA CYS A 166 -2.15 -0.29 -9.32
C CYS A 166 -1.09 -0.31 -10.44
N GLU A 167 -0.85 -1.43 -11.13
CA GLU A 167 0.03 -1.44 -12.31
C GLU A 167 -0.51 -0.62 -13.48
N SER A 168 -1.84 -0.65 -13.64
CA SER A 168 -2.52 0.15 -14.66
C SER A 168 -2.23 1.66 -14.55
N VAL A 169 -1.88 2.16 -13.36
CA VAL A 169 -1.59 3.58 -13.13
C VAL A 169 -0.11 3.93 -13.29
N TRP A 170 0.81 2.95 -13.23
CA TRP A 170 2.25 3.18 -13.41
C TRP A 170 2.62 3.58 -14.85
N GLY A 171 1.81 3.21 -15.85
CA GLY A 171 1.98 3.64 -17.25
C GLY A 171 1.51 5.07 -17.55
N GLY A 172 0.90 5.76 -16.56
CA GLY A 172 0.22 7.05 -16.74
C GLY A 172 1.02 8.29 -16.36
N ARG A 173 0.51 9.47 -16.74
CA ARG A 173 0.89 10.72 -16.05
C ARG A 173 0.26 10.70 -14.66
N ALA A 174 0.93 11.30 -13.67
CA ALA A 174 0.36 11.41 -12.32
C ALA A 174 -1.04 12.02 -12.37
N ASP A 175 -2.01 11.32 -11.77
CA ASP A 175 -3.41 11.73 -11.69
C ASP A 175 -3.57 12.90 -10.72
N VAL A 176 -2.78 12.89 -9.64
CA VAL A 176 -2.84 13.89 -8.58
C VAL A 176 -1.45 14.46 -8.30
N HIS A 177 -1.36 15.79 -8.24
CA HIS A 177 -0.16 16.50 -7.84
C HIS A 177 -0.35 17.05 -6.43
N GLY A 178 0.66 16.85 -5.55
CA GLY A 178 0.65 17.44 -4.23
C GLY A 178 0.64 18.97 -4.29
N THR A 179 -0.12 19.57 -3.37
CA THR A 179 -0.21 21.02 -3.20
C THR A 179 0.85 21.46 -2.20
N PRO A 180 1.66 22.49 -2.49
CA PRO A 180 2.60 23.04 -1.52
C PRO A 180 1.89 23.50 -0.24
N VAL A 181 2.48 23.21 0.91
CA VAL A 181 1.94 23.58 2.22
C VAL A 181 1.76 25.10 2.34
N ALA A 182 2.65 25.89 1.71
CA ALA A 182 2.52 27.34 1.62
C ALA A 182 1.15 27.80 1.07
N GLU A 183 0.59 27.06 0.11
CA GLU A 183 -0.69 27.37 -0.54
C GLU A 183 -1.89 26.91 0.29
N LEU A 184 -1.68 25.99 1.23
CA LEU A 184 -2.70 25.45 2.13
C LEU A 184 -2.80 26.23 3.45
N ARG A 185 -1.94 27.24 3.65
CA ARG A 185 -1.95 28.11 4.83
C ARG A 185 -3.28 28.87 4.89
N GLY A 186 -3.91 28.85 6.07
CA GLY A 186 -5.18 29.55 6.30
C GLY A 186 -6.41 28.81 5.76
N THR A 187 -6.30 27.51 5.50
CA THR A 187 -7.46 26.64 5.25
C THR A 187 -8.47 26.70 6.42
N ASP A 188 -9.76 26.60 6.08
CA ASP A 188 -10.86 26.49 7.05
C ASP A 188 -11.06 25.05 7.56
N ASP A 189 -10.40 24.05 6.94
CA ASP A 189 -10.45 22.65 7.38
C ASP A 189 -9.58 22.48 8.64
N PRO A 190 -10.17 22.13 9.80
CA PRO A 190 -9.43 22.05 11.06
C PRO A 190 -8.39 20.93 11.08
N ASP A 191 -8.66 19.78 10.44
CA ASP A 191 -7.71 18.66 10.39
C ASP A 191 -6.52 19.01 9.51
N LEU A 192 -6.79 19.65 8.36
CA LEU A 192 -5.73 20.11 7.47
C LEU A 192 -4.92 21.23 8.13
N ALA A 193 -5.59 22.17 8.82
CA ALA A 193 -4.94 23.26 9.54
C ALA A 193 -3.96 22.75 10.61
N GLU A 194 -4.36 21.73 11.38
CA GLU A 194 -3.52 21.07 12.38
C GLU A 194 -2.26 20.48 11.74
N VAL A 195 -2.42 19.74 10.64
CA VAL A 195 -1.31 19.09 9.94
C VAL A 195 -0.37 20.09 9.29
N VAL A 196 -0.89 21.06 8.54
CA VAL A 196 -0.03 22.02 7.84
C VAL A 196 0.74 22.86 8.85
N ALA A 197 0.17 23.25 9.99
CA ALA A 197 0.83 24.08 11.00
C ALA A 197 2.18 23.51 11.49
N GLY A 198 2.35 22.18 11.49
CA GLY A 198 3.59 21.50 11.87
C GLY A 198 4.58 21.24 10.73
N LEU A 199 4.26 21.61 9.49
CA LEU A 199 5.06 21.31 8.30
C LEU A 199 5.76 22.54 7.72
N PRO A 200 6.91 22.37 7.04
CA PRO A 200 7.56 23.46 6.32
C PRO A 200 6.77 23.83 5.05
N ASP A 201 6.93 25.07 4.58
CA ASP A 201 6.18 25.61 3.44
C ASP A 201 6.47 24.87 2.12
N GLU A 202 7.68 24.34 1.98
CA GLU A 202 8.12 23.55 0.83
C GLU A 202 7.62 22.09 0.83
N ALA A 203 7.01 21.62 1.91
CA ALA A 203 6.36 20.31 1.92
C ALA A 203 5.20 20.30 0.93
N VAL A 204 4.92 19.13 0.36
CA VAL A 204 3.75 18.94 -0.51
C VAL A 204 2.81 17.95 0.12
N LEU A 205 1.51 18.24 0.02
CA LEU A 205 0.46 17.47 0.65
C LEU A 205 -0.60 17.06 -0.38
N VAL A 206 -1.08 15.83 -0.25
CA VAL A 206 -2.29 15.33 -0.89
C VAL A 206 -3.28 14.92 0.20
N ASP A 207 -4.48 15.46 0.12
CA ASP A 207 -5.62 15.00 0.92
C ASP A 207 -6.22 13.76 0.27
N VAL A 208 -6.08 12.61 0.92
CA VAL A 208 -6.61 11.37 0.35
C VAL A 208 -8.08 11.13 0.69
N ARG A 209 -8.69 11.92 1.58
CA ARG A 209 -10.11 11.76 1.95
C ARG A 209 -11.03 11.96 0.75
N ILE A 210 -10.56 12.70 -0.24
CA ILE A 210 -11.32 13.11 -1.42
C ILE A 210 -10.93 12.31 -2.67
N LEU A 211 -10.11 11.26 -2.52
CA LEU A 211 -9.54 10.49 -3.61
C LEU A 211 -10.07 9.06 -3.60
N GLU A 212 -10.27 8.50 -4.80
CA GLU A 212 -10.65 7.11 -4.99
C GLU A 212 -9.49 6.35 -5.66
N PRO A 213 -8.95 5.30 -5.02
CA PRO A 213 -7.93 4.45 -5.63
C PRO A 213 -8.54 3.50 -6.69
N PRO A 214 -7.73 2.94 -7.61
CA PRO A 214 -6.28 3.15 -7.75
C PRO A 214 -5.96 4.47 -8.48
N LEU A 215 -4.92 5.19 -8.04
CA LEU A 215 -4.40 6.36 -8.75
C LEU A 215 -2.91 6.60 -8.48
N LEU A 216 -2.26 7.37 -9.35
CA LEU A 216 -0.87 7.77 -9.23
C LEU A 216 -0.74 9.20 -8.66
N MET A 217 -0.09 9.34 -7.51
CA MET A 217 0.19 10.62 -6.86
C MET A 217 1.62 11.06 -7.09
N LYS A 218 1.84 12.33 -7.43
CA LYS A 218 3.16 12.96 -7.44
C LYS A 218 3.33 13.86 -6.22
N LEU A 219 4.12 13.39 -5.27
CA LEU A 219 4.35 14.01 -3.97
C LEU A 219 5.81 14.45 -3.84
N ARG A 220 6.33 15.23 -4.79
CA ARG A 220 7.74 15.65 -4.71
C ARG A 220 7.85 17.16 -4.46
N PRO A 221 8.59 17.57 -3.40
CA PRO A 221 9.11 18.93 -3.28
C PRO A 221 9.97 19.32 -4.50
N THR A 222 9.94 20.59 -4.87
CA THR A 222 10.50 21.06 -6.15
C THR A 222 12.04 21.16 -6.21
N ASN A 223 12.78 20.94 -5.11
CA ASN A 223 14.18 21.39 -4.98
C ASN A 223 15.30 20.34 -4.76
N ARG A 224 15.09 19.02 -4.95
CA ARG A 224 16.09 17.92 -4.77
C ARG A 224 16.45 17.70 -3.28
N LYS A 225 16.91 16.56 -2.77
CA LYS A 225 17.25 15.20 -3.23
C LYS A 225 16.91 14.37 -1.99
N GLN A 226 16.16 13.28 -2.12
CA GLN A 226 15.73 12.45 -1.01
C GLN A 226 14.67 13.17 -0.15
N GLU A 227 13.45 12.63 -0.13
CA GLU A 227 12.27 13.21 0.54
C GLU A 227 11.53 12.11 1.28
N GLU A 228 11.01 12.35 2.48
CA GLU A 228 10.31 11.31 3.25
C GLU A 228 8.81 11.37 2.94
N PHE A 229 8.25 10.24 2.52
CA PHE A 229 6.81 10.07 2.38
C PHE A 229 6.23 9.65 3.72
N VAL A 230 5.26 10.42 4.20
CA VAL A 230 4.64 10.22 5.52
C VAL A 230 3.15 10.40 5.44
N ARG A 231 2.46 9.85 6.43
CA ARG A 231 1.01 9.94 6.57
C ARG A 231 0.68 10.66 7.87
N LEU A 232 0.00 11.79 7.76
CA LEU A 232 -0.30 12.69 8.87
C LEU A 232 -1.80 12.91 9.04
N GLY A 233 -2.16 13.48 10.19
CA GLY A 233 -3.53 13.64 10.65
C GLY A 233 -4.00 12.48 11.52
N ARG A 234 -5.10 12.70 12.25
CA ARG A 234 -5.64 11.75 13.24
C ARG A 234 -6.04 10.40 12.68
N GLN A 235 -6.41 10.36 11.41
CA GLN A 235 -6.81 9.17 10.67
C GLN A 235 -5.81 8.88 9.53
N ARG A 236 -4.60 9.46 9.63
CA ARG A 236 -3.55 9.38 8.60
C ARG A 236 -4.06 9.74 7.22
N GLN A 237 -4.93 10.74 7.15
CA GLN A 237 -5.70 11.09 5.97
C GLN A 237 -4.96 11.99 4.97
N PHE A 238 -3.74 12.41 5.29
CA PHE A 238 -2.92 13.25 4.42
C PHE A 238 -1.62 12.54 4.05
N ALA A 239 -1.39 12.39 2.74
CA ALA A 239 -0.13 11.98 2.17
C ALA A 239 0.78 13.20 2.07
N VAL A 240 1.92 13.18 2.74
CA VAL A 240 2.84 14.32 2.78
C VAL A 240 4.21 13.87 2.34
N ALA A 241 4.86 14.69 1.52
CA ALA A 241 6.28 14.57 1.30
C ALA A 241 7.00 15.80 1.82
N VAL A 242 8.01 15.54 2.64
CA VAL A 242 8.86 16.56 3.26
C VAL A 242 10.30 16.43 2.76
N PRO A 243 11.08 17.53 2.76
CA PRO A 243 12.54 17.43 2.59
C PRO A 243 13.17 16.46 3.60
N GLU A 244 14.24 15.77 3.22
CA GLU A 244 14.97 14.88 4.14
C GLU A 244 15.43 15.59 5.42
N ASN A 245 15.42 14.86 6.54
CA ASN A 245 15.76 15.35 7.88
C ASN A 245 14.85 16.47 8.40
N THR A 246 13.67 16.69 7.79
CA THR A 246 12.65 17.57 8.36
C THR A 246 12.17 16.96 9.68
N PRO A 247 12.28 17.67 10.81
CA PRO A 247 11.70 17.20 12.07
C PRO A 247 10.19 17.09 11.88
N LEU A 248 9.67 15.88 11.97
CA LEU A 248 8.23 15.65 11.89
C LEU A 248 7.59 15.99 13.25
N PRO A 249 6.37 16.53 13.28
CA PRO A 249 5.62 16.67 14.52
C PRO A 249 5.52 15.29 15.19
N ALA A 250 5.70 15.26 16.51
CA ALA A 250 5.47 14.04 17.26
C ALA A 250 4.04 13.57 17.00
N HIS A 251 3.86 12.31 16.60
CA HIS A 251 2.55 11.70 16.56
C HIS A 251 2.08 11.59 18.01
N ASP A 252 1.27 12.54 18.46
CA ASP A 252 0.61 12.42 19.76
C ASP A 252 -0.26 11.17 19.71
N ALA A 253 0.17 10.14 20.44
CA ALA A 253 -0.59 8.93 20.69
C ALA A 253 -1.78 9.30 21.58
N HIS A 254 -2.86 9.76 20.95
CA HIS A 254 -4.14 10.00 21.62
C HIS A 254 -5.15 8.93 21.22
#